data_AF-A0A6B0XRB0-F1
#
_entry.id   AF-A0A6B0XRB0-F1
#
_cell.length_a   1.000
_cell.length_b   1.000
_cell.length_c   1.000
_cell.angle_alpha   90.00
_cell.angle_beta   90.00
_cell.angle_gamma   90.00
#
_symmetry.space_group_name_H-M   'P 1'
#
loop_
_entity.id
_entity.type
_entity.pdbx_description
1 polymer ?
#
loop_
_entity_poly.entity_id
_entity_poly.type
_entity_poly.pdbx_seq_one_letter_code
_entity_poly.pdbx_strand_id
1 'polypeptide(L)' 'MWFLRPGQPFEVGAFYHGRGTFQGYYINLIRPPRLQSSPWIIEDLYLDVWLPDGGSGVLLDEDELDAAVD' A
#
# COMPACT_ATOMS: atom_id res chain seq x y z
N MET A 1 2.51 10.85 -2.46
CA MET A 1 3.77 10.70 -1.68
C MET A 1 3.76 9.32 -1.05
N TRP A 2 4.87 8.60 -1.09
CA TRP A 2 4.95 7.22 -0.58
C TRP A 2 5.74 7.14 0.73
N PHE A 3 5.30 6.29 1.64
CA PHE A 3 5.89 6.05 2.95
C PHE A 3 6.11 4.55 3.16
N LEU A 4 7.35 4.20 3.43
CA LEU A 4 7.80 2.84 3.70
C LEU A 4 8.55 2.83 5.03
N ARG A 5 8.27 1.86 5.90
CA ARG A 5 8.94 1.72 7.21
C ARG A 5 9.53 0.33 7.39
N PRO A 6 10.80 0.21 7.86
CA PRO A 6 11.38 -1.09 8.17
C PRO A 6 10.49 -1.90 9.11
N GLY A 7 10.30 -3.18 8.78
CA GLY A 7 9.55 -4.12 9.62
C GLY A 7 8.02 -3.99 9.57
N GLN A 8 7.46 -2.99 8.89
CA GLN A 8 6.01 -2.90 8.70
C GLN A 8 5.57 -3.73 7.49
N PRO A 9 4.50 -4.54 7.59
CA PRO A 9 4.00 -5.36 6.51
C PRO A 9 3.08 -4.58 5.56
N PHE A 10 3.31 -3.28 5.42
CA PHE A 10 2.56 -2.42 4.51
C PHE A 10 3.37 -1.16 4.17
N GLU A 11 3.06 -0.58 3.02
CA GLU A 11 3.47 0.76 2.63
C GLU A 11 2.25 1.64 2.36
N VAL A 12 2.43 2.96 2.49
CA VAL A 12 1.33 3.92 2.40
C VAL A 12 1.61 4.99 1.36
N GLY A 13 0.73 5.11 0.37
CA GLY A 13 0.68 6.23 -0.55
C GLY A 13 -0.34 7.28 -0.09
N ALA A 14 0.08 8.52 0.11
CA ALA A 14 -0.81 9.68 0.25
C ALA A 14 -1.15 10.25 -1.12
N PHE A 15 -2.44 10.27 -1.47
CA PHE A 15 -2.95 10.71 -2.75
C PHE A 15 -3.69 12.03 -2.65
N TYR A 16 -3.47 12.88 -3.66
CA TYR A 16 -4.05 14.21 -3.76
C TYR A 16 -4.63 14.38 -5.17
N HIS A 17 -5.79 15.00 -5.28
CA HIS A 17 -6.42 15.34 -6.56
C HIS A 17 -6.15 16.79 -6.93
N GLY A 18 -6.01 17.05 -8.23
CA GLY A 18 -5.89 18.40 -8.80
C GLY A 18 -4.86 19.27 -8.08
N ARG A 19 -5.30 20.45 -7.61
CA ARG A 19 -4.48 21.49 -6.96
C ARG A 19 -4.02 21.15 -5.52
N GLY A 20 -3.84 19.87 -5.19
CA GLY A 20 -3.35 19.44 -3.88
C GLY A 20 -4.45 19.17 -2.85
N THR A 21 -5.69 18.95 -3.27
CA THR A 21 -6.75 18.49 -2.36
C THR A 21 -6.47 17.06 -1.95
N PHE A 22 -6.36 16.79 -0.65
CA PHE A 22 -6.10 15.44 -0.15
C PHE A 22 -7.31 14.54 -0.42
N GLN A 23 -7.06 13.32 -0.90
CA GLN A 23 -8.11 12.36 -1.25
C GLN A 23 -8.17 11.16 -0.33
N GLY A 24 -7.03 10.78 0.26
CA GLY A 24 -6.93 9.58 1.07
C GLY A 24 -5.57 8.91 0.99
N TYR A 25 -5.51 7.76 1.63
CA TYR A 25 -4.36 6.87 1.65
C TYR A 25 -4.66 5.60 0.88
N TYR A 26 -3.70 5.16 0.06
CA TYR A 26 -3.62 3.80 -0.45
C TYR A 26 -2.63 3.04 0.42
N ILE A 27 -3.00 1.86 0.88
CA ILE A 27 -2.22 1.04 1.79
C ILE A 27 -2.00 -0.30 1.09
N ASN A 28 -0.77 -0.57 0.67
CA ASN A 28 -0.38 -1.82 0.04
C ASN A 28 0.22 -2.77 1.06
N LEU A 29 -0.32 -4.00 1.14
CA LEU A 29 0.23 -5.04 1.99
C LEU A 29 1.47 -5.64 1.33
N ILE A 30 2.57 -5.66 2.09
CA ILE A 30 3.86 -6.15 1.60
C ILE A 30 4.48 -7.11 2.61
N ARG A 31 5.40 -7.97 2.15
CA ARG A 31 6.33 -8.59 3.10
C ARG A 31 7.15 -7.49 3.79
N PRO A 32 7.43 -7.60 5.10
CA PRO A 32 8.23 -6.61 5.80
C PRO A 32 9.52 -6.26 5.01
N PRO A 33 9.72 -4.99 4.64
CA PRO A 33 10.70 -4.62 3.63
C PRO A 33 12.12 -4.76 4.16
N ARG A 34 13.04 -5.22 3.31
CA ARG A 34 14.48 -5.31 3.62
C ARG A 34 15.20 -4.08 3.07
N LEU A 35 15.40 -3.10 3.94
CA LEU A 35 15.96 -1.77 3.60
C LEU A 35 17.45 -1.59 3.97
N GLN A 36 18.08 -2.62 4.53
CA GLN A 36 19.44 -2.55 5.09
C GLN A 36 20.56 -2.61 4.03
N SER A 37 20.24 -2.99 2.79
CA SER A 37 21.18 -3.13 1.68
C SER A 37 20.58 -2.59 0.39
N SER A 38 21.42 -2.16 -0.55
CA SER A 38 21.01 -1.81 -1.90
C SER A 38 21.16 -3.03 -2.83
N PRO A 39 20.12 -3.39 -3.62
CA PRO A 39 18.83 -2.72 -3.72
C PRO A 39 17.93 -3.02 -2.51
N TRP A 40 17.00 -2.10 -2.23
CA TRP A 40 15.89 -2.39 -1.32
C TRP A 40 15.04 -3.51 -1.89
N ILE A 41 14.59 -4.43 -1.03
CA ILE A 41 13.68 -5.50 -1.42
C ILE A 41 12.34 -5.25 -0.76
N ILE A 42 11.34 -5.01 -1.60
CA ILE A 42 9.93 -4.86 -1.27
C ILE A 42 9.22 -5.93 -2.09
N GLU A 43 8.34 -6.69 -1.45
CA GLU A 43 7.59 -7.75 -2.12
C GLU A 43 6.11 -7.54 -1.84
N ASP A 44 5.37 -7.42 -2.93
CA ASP A 44 3.94 -7.17 -2.98
C ASP A 44 3.14 -8.42 -2.55
N LEU A 45 2.07 -8.22 -1.77
CA LEU A 45 1.17 -9.29 -1.35
C LEU A 45 -0.24 -9.14 -1.95
N TYR A 46 -0.37 -8.41 -3.05
CA TYR A 46 -1.54 -8.21 -3.91
C TYR A 46 -2.68 -7.42 -3.28
N LEU A 47 -3.02 -7.70 -2.02
CA LEU A 47 -4.17 -7.10 -1.37
C LEU A 47 -3.89 -5.67 -0.91
N ASP A 48 -4.79 -4.78 -1.28
CA ASP A 48 -4.68 -3.35 -1.05
C ASP A 48 -5.87 -2.80 -0.26
N VAL A 49 -5.67 -1.64 0.37
CA VAL A 49 -6.75 -0.87 1.00
C VAL A 49 -6.72 0.58 0.50
N TRP A 50 -7.84 1.04 -0.06
CA TRP A 50 -8.10 2.47 -0.23
C TRP A 50 -8.83 3.02 0.98
N LEU A 51 -8.21 3.99 1.66
CA LEU A 51 -8.78 4.74 2.77
C LEU A 51 -9.04 6.19 2.34
N PRO A 52 -10.28 6.54 1.94
CA PRO A 52 -10.63 7.91 1.55
C PRO A 52 -10.56 8.87 2.74
N ASP A 53 -10.33 10.15 2.46
CA ASP A 53 -10.38 11.21 3.48
C ASP A 53 -11.76 11.25 4.16
N GLY A 54 -11.81 10.99 5.46
CA GLY A 54 -13.01 10.99 6.29
C GLY A 54 -13.94 9.76 6.16
N GLY A 55 -13.56 8.72 5.42
CA GLY A 55 -14.38 7.51 5.23
C GLY A 55 -13.79 6.23 5.82
N SER A 56 -14.46 5.11 5.56
CA SER A 56 -13.98 3.76 5.90
C SER A 56 -13.11 3.19 4.79
N GLY A 57 -12.14 2.35 5.16
CA GLY A 57 -11.30 1.64 4.19
C GLY A 57 -12.10 0.66 3.34
N VAL A 58 -11.70 0.53 2.08
CA VAL A 58 -12.25 -0.40 1.09
C VAL A 58 -11.13 -1.31 0.63
N LEU A 59 -11.39 -2.62 0.60
CA LEU A 59 -10.46 -3.59 0.03
C LEU A 59 -10.40 -3.43 -1.49
N LEU A 60 -9.20 -3.58 -2.03
CA LEU A 60 -8.92 -3.61 -3.46
C LEU A 60 -8.16 -4.89 -3.78
N ASP A 61 -8.29 -5.33 -5.02
CA ASP A 61 -7.46 -6.39 -5.63
C ASP A 61 -7.54 -7.74 -4.89
N GLU A 62 -8.72 -8.04 -4.31
CA GLU A 62 -9.04 -9.33 -3.70
C GLU A 62 -8.91 -10.49 -4.71
N ASP A 63 -9.25 -10.25 -5.97
CA ASP A 63 -9.13 -11.22 -7.06
C ASP A 63 -7.68 -11.54 -7.45
N GLU A 64 -6.78 -10.56 -7.33
CA GLU A 64 -5.34 -10.80 -7.54
C GLU A 64 -4.75 -11.65 -6.42
N LEU A 65 -5.15 -11.40 -5.16
CA LEU A 65 -4.76 -12.24 -4.04
C LEU A 65 -5.26 -13.68 -4.24
N ASP A 66 -6.53 -13.86 -4.60
CA ASP A 66 -7.11 -15.19 -4.84
C ASP A 66 -6.32 -15.95 -5.93
N ALA A 67 -5.99 -15.28 -7.03
CA ALA A 67 -5.20 -15.88 -8.11
C ALA A 67 -3.75 -16.23 -7.70
N ALA A 68 -3.19 -15.56 -6.69
CA ALA A 68 -1.82 -15.80 -6.22
C ALA A 68 -1.70 -16.98 -5.23
N VAL A 69 -2.82 -17.43 -4.65
CA VAL A 69 -2.87 -18.52 -3.66
C VAL A 69 -3.42 -19.84 -4.20
N ASP A 70 -3.90 -19.86 -5.46
CA ASP A 70 -4.28 -21.05 -6.22
C ASP A 70 -3.06 -21.90 -6.68
#